data_AF-A0A5B7JTD3-F1
#
_entry.id   AF-A0A5B7JTD3-F1
#
_cell.length_a   1.000
_cell.length_b   1.000
_cell.length_c   1.000
_cell.angle_alpha   90.00
_cell.angle_beta   90.00
_cell.angle_gamma   90.00
#
_symmetry.space_group_name_H-M   'P 1'
#
loop_
_entity.id
_entity.type
_entity.pdbx_description
1 polymer ?
#
loop_
_entity_poly.entity_id
_entity_poly.type
_entity_poly.pdbx_seq_one_letter_code
_entity_poly.pdbx_strand_id
1 'polypeptide(L)' 'MTNYKYKVKLTPGPGKKGKACKTALALFMGDKTASGRERDLLRAVKEQDLAKNLPGKVKVSAPHITKVKK' A
#
# COMPACT_ATOMS: atom_id res chain seq x y z
N MET A 1 -13.15 -10.37 12.30
CA MET A 1 -12.08 -9.51 11.73
C MET A 1 -11.83 -9.97 10.29
N THR A 2 -12.08 -9.13 9.31
CA THR A 2 -11.94 -9.46 7.88
C THR A 2 -10.49 -9.85 7.58
N ASN A 3 -10.27 -11.03 6.98
CA ASN A 3 -8.92 -11.48 6.62
C ASN A 3 -8.48 -10.80 5.32
N TYR A 4 -7.86 -9.62 5.44
CA TYR A 4 -7.33 -8.88 4.30
C TYR A 4 -6.08 -9.57 3.73
N LYS A 5 -6.06 -9.78 2.41
CA LYS A 5 -4.91 -10.34 1.68
C LYS A 5 -3.68 -9.43 1.78
N TYR A 6 -3.86 -8.13 1.58
CA TYR A 6 -2.80 -7.14 1.59
C TYR A 6 -2.82 -6.31 2.87
N LYS A 7 -1.70 -6.24 3.60
CA LYS A 7 -1.57 -5.47 4.84
C LYS A 7 -0.27 -4.68 4.84
N VAL A 8 -0.36 -3.42 5.24
CA VAL A 8 0.81 -2.58 5.56
C VAL A 8 0.65 -1.95 6.93
N LYS A 9 1.77 -1.75 7.62
CA LYS A 9 1.83 -1.01 8.87
C LYS A 9 2.10 0.45 8.55
N LEU A 10 1.21 1.31 9.04
CA LEU A 10 1.37 2.76 9.04
C LEU A 10 1.99 3.17 10.37
N THR A 11 3.15 3.81 10.32
CA THR A 11 3.82 4.36 11.48
C THR A 11 3.84 5.89 11.35
N PRO A 12 3.58 6.66 12.41
CA PRO A 12 3.79 8.11 12.37
C PRO A 12 5.21 8.46 11.89
N GLY A 13 5.34 9.47 11.02
CA GLY A 13 6.63 9.88 10.45
C GLY A 13 6.50 11.06 9.47
N PRO A 14 7.58 11.59 8.87
CA PRO A 14 7.52 12.81 8.07
C PRO A 14 6.82 12.67 6.70
N GLY A 15 6.29 11.49 6.35
CA GLY A 15 5.76 11.21 5.01
C GLY A 15 4.38 11.82 4.74
N LYS A 16 4.19 12.33 3.51
CA LYS A 16 2.89 12.79 3.03
C LYS A 16 1.96 11.59 2.75
N LYS A 17 0.67 11.73 3.11
CA LYS A 17 -0.35 10.70 2.92
C LYS A 17 -0.49 10.17 1.49
N GLY A 18 -0.38 11.04 0.48
CA GLY A 18 -0.39 10.60 -0.93
C GLY A 18 0.79 9.71 -1.29
N LYS A 19 2.00 10.04 -0.82
CA LYS A 19 3.20 9.22 -1.03
C LYS A 19 3.11 7.87 -0.32
N ALA A 20 2.47 7.86 0.85
CA ALA A 20 2.16 6.64 1.58
C ALA A 20 1.21 5.73 0.77
N CYS A 21 0.07 6.24 0.27
CA CYS A 21 -0.83 5.49 -0.61
C CYS A 21 -0.11 4.88 -1.80
N LYS A 22 0.67 5.70 -2.52
CA LYS A 22 1.43 5.27 -3.70
C LYS A 22 2.38 4.12 -3.37
N THR A 23 3.09 4.25 -2.25
CA THR A 23 4.04 3.23 -1.80
C THR A 23 3.33 1.93 -1.42
N ALA A 24 2.20 2.03 -0.71
CA ALA A 24 1.40 0.85 -0.34
C ALA A 24 0.85 0.12 -1.58
N LEU A 25 0.26 0.83 -2.55
CA LEU A 25 -0.22 0.23 -3.79
C LEU A 25 0.91 -0.41 -4.61
N ALA A 26 2.06 0.25 -4.71
CA ALA A 26 3.23 -0.31 -5.38
C ALA A 26 3.72 -1.62 -4.73
N LEU A 27 3.71 -1.69 -3.41
CA LEU A 27 4.05 -2.91 -2.67
C LEU A 27 3.05 -4.04 -2.97
N PHE A 28 1.74 -3.73 -3.01
CA PHE A 28 0.71 -4.73 -3.30
C PHE A 28 0.77 -5.24 -4.74
N MET A 29 1.08 -4.37 -5.70
CA MET A 29 1.25 -4.76 -7.10
C MET A 29 2.51 -5.62 -7.34
N GLY A 30 3.55 -5.43 -6.52
CA GLY A 30 4.79 -6.21 -6.59
C GLY A 30 4.71 -7.59 -5.92
N ASP A 31 3.61 -7.91 -5.26
CA ASP A 31 3.41 -9.20 -4.62
C ASP A 31 3.25 -10.31 -5.67
N LYS A 32 4.08 -11.36 -5.59
CA LYS A 32 4.07 -12.50 -6.52
C LYS A 32 2.80 -13.36 -6.40
N THR A 33 2.04 -13.21 -5.31
CA THR A 33 0.76 -13.90 -5.09
C THR A 33 -0.44 -13.16 -5.69
N ALA A 34 -0.21 -12.00 -6.33
CA ALA A 34 -1.25 -11.22 -6.98
C ALA A 34 -1.61 -11.78 -8.36
N SER A 35 -2.87 -12.16 -8.54
CA SER A 35 -3.43 -12.49 -9.85
C SER A 35 -3.44 -11.26 -10.78
N GLY A 36 -3.53 -11.49 -12.10
CA GLY A 36 -3.64 -10.39 -13.08
C GLY A 36 -4.82 -9.46 -12.77
N ARG A 37 -5.98 -10.06 -12.46
CA ARG A 37 -7.21 -9.32 -12.10
C ARG A 37 -7.02 -8.45 -10.86
N GLU A 38 -6.36 -8.95 -9.82
CA GLU A 38 -6.10 -8.16 -8.61
C GLU A 38 -5.20 -6.95 -8.89
N ARG A 39 -4.19 -7.12 -9.76
CA ARG A 39 -3.30 -6.02 -10.16
C ARG A 39 -4.05 -4.95 -10.95
N ASP A 40 -4.96 -5.34 -11.83
CA ASP A 40 -5.76 -4.37 -12.59
C ASP A 40 -6.76 -3.62 -11.69
N LEU A 41 -7.37 -4.32 -10.73
CA LEU A 41 -8.21 -3.67 -9.71
C LEU A 41 -7.41 -2.68 -8.86
N LEU A 42 -6.19 -3.04 -8.43
CA LEU A 42 -5.31 -2.15 -7.66
C LEU A 42 -4.90 -0.90 -8.46
N ARG A 43 -4.72 -1.01 -9.78
CA ARG A 43 -4.42 0.13 -10.67
C ARG A 43 -5.59 1.06 -10.90
N ALA A 44 -6.82 0.54 -10.86
CA ALA A 44 -8.03 1.34 -11.05
C ALA A 44 -8.33 2.26 -9.85
N VAL A 45 -7.72 2.02 -8.69
CA VAL A 45 -7.97 2.83 -7.49
C VAL A 45 -7.25 4.17 -7.56
N LYS A 46 -8.01 5.26 -7.40
CA LYS A 46 -7.47 6.62 -7.37
C LYS A 46 -6.77 6.91 -6.04
N GLU A 47 -5.53 7.40 -6.12
CA GLU A 47 -4.71 7.72 -4.94
C GLU A 47 -5.35 8.80 -4.04
N GLN A 48 -6.07 9.76 -4.63
CA GLN A 48 -6.75 10.82 -3.89
C GLN A 48 -7.83 10.29 -2.94
N ASP A 49 -8.59 9.27 -3.33
CA ASP A 49 -9.67 8.73 -2.52
C ASP A 49 -9.13 7.89 -1.36
N LEU A 50 -8.03 7.16 -1.57
CA LEU A 50 -7.29 6.48 -0.50
C LEU A 50 -6.69 7.48 0.50
N ALA A 51 -6.11 8.59 0.01
CA ALA A 51 -5.41 9.57 0.84
C ALA A 51 -6.35 10.37 1.76
N LYS A 52 -7.67 10.40 1.50
CA LYS A 52 -8.66 11.02 2.41
C LYS A 52 -8.81 10.24 3.72
N ASN A 53 -8.62 8.93 3.67
CA ASN A 53 -8.81 8.01 4.80
C ASN A 53 -7.54 7.78 5.62
N LEU A 54 -6.41 8.37 5.22
CA LEU A 54 -5.13 8.23 5.91
C LEU A 54 -4.80 9.44 6.78
N PRO A 55 -4.24 9.21 7.98
CA PRO A 55 -3.67 10.30 8.78
C PRO A 55 -2.50 10.96 8.05
N GLY A 56 -2.31 12.26 8.29
CA GLY A 56 -1.13 12.98 7.82
C GLY A 56 0.13 12.53 8.56
N LYS A 57 1.31 12.79 7.97
CA LYS A 57 2.61 12.47 8.58
C LYS A 57 2.74 10.97 8.93
N VAL A 58 2.81 10.13 7.90
CA VAL A 58 2.95 8.69 8.06
C VAL A 58 4.01 8.08 7.14
N LYS A 59 4.64 7.01 7.64
CA LYS A 59 5.56 6.12 6.92
C LYS A 59 4.88 4.77 6.74
N VAL A 60 5.03 4.19 5.55
CA VAL A 60 4.51 2.85 5.22
C VAL A 60 5.62 1.84 5.39
N SER A 61 5.31 0.74 6.07
CA SER A 61 6.18 -0.42 6.19
C SER A 61 5.40 -1.70 5.90
N ALA A 62 5.98 -2.61 5.12
CA ALA A 62 5.37 -3.89 4.80
C ALA A 62 6.36 -5.02 5.13
N PRO A 63 6.49 -5.41 6.40
CA PRO A 63 7.52 -6.37 6.84
C PRO A 63 7.46 -7.70 6.07
N HIS A 64 6.29 -8.07 5.54
CA HIS A 64 6.08 -9.30 4.78
C HIS A 64 6.33 -9.14 3.26
N ILE A 65 6.36 -7.91 2.74
CA ILE A 65 6.42 -7.61 1.29
C ILE A 65 7.80 -7.03 0.89
N THR A 66 8.59 -6.55 1.85
CA THR A 66 9.85 -5.80 1.60
C THR A 66 11.09 -6.68 1.37
N LYS A 67 10.96 -8.01 1.15
CA LYS A 67 12.11 -8.87 0.78
C LYS A 67 12.57 -8.71 -0.69
N VAL A 68 12.09 -7.68 -1.40
CA VAL A 68 12.50 -7.41 -2.79
C VAL A 68 13.15 -6.03 -2.86
N LYS A 69 14.40 -5.94 -2.40
CA LYS A 69 15.40 -5.02 -2.94
C LYS A 69 16.77 -5.69 -2.82
N LYS A 70 17.27 -6.19 -3.95
CA LYS A 70 18.70 -6.18 -4.26
C LYS A 70 18.87 -5.18 -5.40
#